data_AF-A0A3B1CQC1-F1
#
_entry.id   AF-A0A3B1CQC1-F1
#
_cell.length_a   1.000
_cell.length_b   1.000
_cell.length_c   1.000
_cell.angle_alpha   90.00
_cell.angle_beta   90.00
_cell.angle_gamma   90.00
#
_symmetry.space_group_name_H-M   'P 1'
#
loop_
_entity.id
_entity.type
_entity.pdbx_description
1 polymer ?
#
loop_
_entity_poly.entity_id
_entity_poly.type
_entity_poly.pdbx_seq_one_letter_code
_entity_poly.pdbx_strand_id
1 'polypeptide(L)'
;METLKLFFISIFIFTFIVSCAVEKSPINYGKDACHFCKMNIVDKQHAAEIVTKKGKAFKYDSIECMINDVKKRDENRIALYLIDDYSTPGKLIDATTATYLISENLPSPMGANLNGFESKEKTAETQKEKGGTIYSWDELRQLFNK
;
A
#
# COMPACT_ATOMS: atom_id res chain seq x y z
N MET A 1 50.41 19.95 17.18
CA MET A 1 49.11 19.72 17.87
C MET A 1 47.91 20.31 17.13
N GLU A 2 48.05 21.39 16.35
CA GLU A 2 46.94 21.98 15.58
C GLU A 2 46.58 21.23 14.29
N THR A 3 47.57 20.62 13.62
CA THR A 3 47.36 19.79 12.42
C THR A 3 46.59 18.50 12.70
N LEU A 4 46.68 17.97 13.93
CA LEU A 4 45.93 16.78 14.35
C LEU A 4 44.44 17.10 14.57
N LYS A 5 44.11 18.30 15.06
CA LYS A 5 42.71 18.77 15.20
C LYS A 5 42.01 18.93 13.84
N LEU A 6 42.73 19.41 12.82
CA LEU A 6 42.21 19.53 11.45
C LEU A 6 41.90 18.16 10.82
N PHE A 7 42.69 17.13 11.15
CA PHE A 7 42.44 15.76 10.68
C PHE A 7 41.19 15.14 11.35
N PHE A 8 40.97 15.42 12.64
CA PHE A 8 39.75 14.99 13.35
C PHE A 8 38.49 15.72 12.88
N ILE A 9 38.60 16.99 12.44
CA ILE A 9 37.48 17.76 11.86
C ILE A 9 37.13 17.25 10.45
N SER A 10 38.12 16.81 9.67
CA SER A 10 37.90 16.26 8.31
C SER A 10 37.24 14.88 8.30
N ILE A 11 37.32 14.11 9.38
CA ILE A 11 36.73 12.76 9.50
C ILE A 11 35.25 12.78 9.94
N PHE A 12 34.75 13.91 10.44
CA PHE A 12 33.38 14.03 10.94
C PHE A 12 32.33 14.34 9.85
N ILE A 13 32.76 14.56 8.60
CA ILE A 13 31.89 14.92 7.45
C ILE A 13 31.55 13.73 6.55
N PHE A 14 31.84 12.49 6.97
CA PHE A 14 31.24 11.32 6.34
C PHE A 14 29.86 11.04 6.94
N THR A 15 28.94 12.00 6.83
CA THR A 15 27.51 11.75 7.07
C THR A 15 27.03 10.77 6.01
N PHE A 16 26.87 9.52 6.40
CA PHE A 16 26.24 8.47 5.61
C PHE A 16 24.84 8.93 5.15
N ILE A 17 24.72 9.25 3.87
CA ILE A 17 23.43 9.33 3.19
C ILE A 17 22.92 7.91 2.98
N VAL A 18 22.35 7.33 4.04
CA VAL A 18 21.59 6.08 3.95
C VAL A 18 20.28 6.40 3.23
N SER A 19 20.21 6.09 1.94
CA SER A 19 18.95 6.09 1.20
C SER A 19 18.15 4.86 1.62
N CYS A 20 16.87 5.02 1.96
CA CYS A 20 15.97 3.88 2.09
C CYS A 20 15.74 3.26 0.70
N ALA A 21 15.75 1.93 0.63
CA ALA A 21 15.41 1.20 -0.58
C ALA A 21 13.93 1.42 -0.94
N VAL A 22 13.63 1.46 -2.24
CA VAL A 22 12.25 1.50 -2.74
C VAL A 22 11.77 0.05 -2.86
N GLU A 23 11.24 -0.47 -1.76
CA GLU A 23 10.74 -1.84 -1.67
C GLU A 23 9.56 -1.91 -0.71
N LYS A 24 8.78 -2.99 -0.81
CA LYS A 24 7.66 -3.25 0.09
C LYS A 24 8.15 -3.43 1.53
N SER A 25 7.40 -2.90 2.50
CA SER A 25 7.66 -3.13 3.92
C SER A 25 6.68 -4.17 4.48
N PRO A 26 7.17 -5.20 5.21
CA PRO A 26 6.27 -6.17 5.85
C PRO A 26 5.27 -5.49 6.80
N ILE A 27 3.98 -5.78 6.67
CA ILE A 27 2.94 -5.28 7.58
C ILE A 27 2.94 -6.14 8.85
N ASN A 28 3.17 -5.51 10.01
CA ASN A 28 3.07 -6.20 11.30
C ASN A 28 1.61 -6.17 11.78
N TYR A 29 0.82 -7.12 11.33
CA TYR A 29 -0.60 -7.21 11.70
C TYR A 29 -0.80 -7.26 13.23
N GLY A 30 -1.79 -6.51 13.72
CA GLY A 30 -2.07 -6.28 15.13
C GLY A 30 -1.20 -5.22 15.79
N LYS A 31 -0.15 -4.71 15.12
CA LYS A 31 0.79 -3.72 15.68
C LYS A 31 0.91 -2.46 14.85
N ASP A 32 1.04 -2.58 13.53
CA ASP A 32 1.17 -1.43 12.65
C ASP A 32 -0.18 -0.70 12.55
N ALA A 33 -0.16 0.63 12.67
CA ALA A 33 -1.35 1.46 12.53
C ALA A 33 -1.55 1.88 11.07
N CYS A 34 -2.79 1.82 10.60
CA CYS A 34 -3.21 2.37 9.32
C CYS A 34 -2.93 3.88 9.28
N HIS A 35 -2.27 4.32 8.21
CA HIS A 35 -1.95 5.72 8.03
C HIS A 35 -3.19 6.61 7.87
N PHE A 36 -4.29 6.07 7.36
CA PHE A 36 -5.53 6.80 7.12
C PHE A 36 -6.45 6.80 8.35
N CYS A 37 -7.01 5.64 8.73
CA CYS A 37 -8.00 5.53 9.81
C CYS A 37 -7.39 5.49 11.23
N LYS A 38 -6.07 5.38 11.36
CA LYS A 38 -5.31 5.32 12.63
C LYS A 38 -5.56 4.09 13.51
N MET A 39 -6.43 3.16 13.08
CA MET A 39 -6.61 1.87 13.73
C MET A 39 -5.47 0.91 13.39
N ASN A 40 -5.26 -0.11 14.21
CA ASN A 40 -4.29 -1.16 13.92
C ASN A 40 -4.73 -1.98 12.70
N ILE A 41 -3.78 -2.30 11.83
CA ILE A 41 -3.99 -3.16 10.68
C ILE A 41 -4.06 -4.60 11.18
N VAL A 42 -5.21 -5.25 11.02
CA VAL A 42 -5.43 -6.61 11.55
C VAL A 42 -5.79 -7.61 10.48
N ASP A 43 -6.34 -7.14 9.36
CA ASP A 43 -6.79 -7.96 8.26
C ASP A 43 -5.70 -8.17 7.20
N LYS A 44 -5.52 -9.42 6.75
CA LYS A 44 -4.48 -9.80 5.77
C LYS A 44 -4.99 -9.91 4.33
N GLN A 45 -6.27 -9.64 4.10
CA GLN A 45 -6.91 -9.80 2.79
C GLN A 45 -7.11 -8.46 2.09
N HIS A 46 -7.11 -7.36 2.84
CA HIS A 46 -7.45 -6.02 2.34
C HIS A 46 -6.35 -4.99 2.56
N ALA A 47 -5.32 -5.29 3.36
CA ALA A 47 -4.31 -4.32 3.69
C ALA A 47 -3.60 -3.80 2.43
N ALA A 48 -3.07 -2.58 2.52
CA ALA A 48 -2.43 -1.93 1.39
C ALA A 48 -1.21 -1.14 1.84
N GLU A 49 -0.34 -0.81 0.89
CA GLU A 49 0.88 -0.06 1.14
C GLU A 49 1.22 0.90 0.00
N ILE A 50 1.67 2.10 0.36
CA ILE A 50 2.33 3.03 -0.55
C ILE A 50 3.80 3.13 -0.17
N VAL A 51 4.68 3.01 -1.15
CA VAL A 51 6.12 3.29 -0.97
C VAL A 51 6.50 4.50 -1.79
N THR A 52 7.10 5.50 -1.16
CA THR A 52 7.57 6.71 -1.85
C THR A 52 8.86 6.47 -2.61
N LYS A 53 9.20 7.37 -3.54
CA LYS A 53 10.51 7.39 -4.24
C LYS A 53 11.71 7.53 -3.31
N LYS A 54 11.49 7.93 -2.05
CA LYS A 54 12.52 7.98 -0.99
C LYS A 54 12.52 6.73 -0.10
N GLY A 55 11.78 5.68 -0.45
CA GLY A 55 11.70 4.42 0.30
C GLY A 55 10.83 4.45 1.56
N LYS A 56 10.14 5.57 1.86
CA LYS A 56 9.20 5.61 3.00
C LYS A 56 7.92 4.85 2.65
N ALA A 57 7.60 3.83 3.45
CA ALA A 57 6.36 3.06 3.38
C ALA A 57 5.25 3.68 4.24
N PHE A 58 4.01 3.65 3.73
CA PHE A 58 2.78 4.01 4.41
C PHE A 58 1.82 2.84 4.29
N LYS A 59 1.35 2.32 5.42
CA LYS A 59 0.54 1.10 5.48
C LYS A 59 -0.92 1.44 5.76
N TYR A 60 -1.83 0.64 5.24
CA TYR A 60 -3.27 0.87 5.32
C TYR A 60 -3.98 -0.43 5.68
N ASP A 61 -5.06 -0.33 6.45
CA ASP A 61 -5.88 -1.48 6.86
C ASP A 61 -6.76 -2.00 5.71
N SER A 62 -7.04 -1.14 4.73
CA SER A 62 -7.81 -1.51 3.55
C SER A 62 -7.37 -0.76 2.29
N ILE A 63 -7.74 -1.30 1.12
CA ILE A 63 -7.49 -0.68 -0.19
C ILE A 63 -8.16 0.69 -0.27
N GLU A 64 -9.39 0.82 0.23
CA GLU A 64 -10.14 2.08 0.26
C GLU A 64 -9.52 3.13 1.20
N CYS A 65 -8.84 2.72 2.28
CA CYS A 65 -8.04 3.64 3.09
C CYS A 65 -6.87 4.22 2.27
N MET A 66 -6.17 3.36 1.51
CA MET A 66 -5.09 3.80 0.64
C MET A 66 -5.59 4.76 -0.43
N ILE A 67 -6.65 4.41 -1.17
CA ILE A 67 -7.18 5.25 -2.26
C ILE A 67 -7.61 6.62 -1.76
N ASN A 68 -8.28 6.69 -0.61
CA ASN A 68 -8.69 7.97 -0.04
C ASN A 68 -7.51 8.82 0.45
N ASP A 69 -6.39 8.21 0.84
CA ASP A 69 -5.18 8.92 1.19
C ASP A 69 -4.41 9.41 -0.05
N VAL A 70 -4.37 8.63 -1.14
CA VAL A 70 -3.74 9.01 -2.42
C VAL A 70 -4.29 10.33 -2.96
N LYS A 71 -5.60 10.57 -2.84
CA LYS A 71 -6.25 11.82 -3.28
C LYS A 71 -5.63 13.08 -2.67
N LYS A 72 -4.99 12.96 -1.50
CA LYS A 72 -4.40 14.08 -0.76
C LYS A 72 -2.88 14.15 -0.94
N ARG A 73 -2.29 13.29 -1.78
CA ARG A 73 -0.85 13.16 -1.98
C ARG A 73 -0.42 13.66 -3.35
N ASP A 74 0.83 14.11 -3.42
CA ASP A 74 1.52 14.27 -4.69
C ASP A 74 1.97 12.90 -5.20
N GLU A 75 1.21 12.36 -6.16
CA GLU A 75 1.48 11.06 -6.78
C GLU A 75 2.89 10.98 -7.40
N ASN A 76 3.48 12.11 -7.82
CA ASN A 76 4.84 12.13 -8.39
C ASN A 76 5.91 11.69 -7.38
N ARG A 77 5.58 11.64 -6.08
CA ARG A 77 6.47 11.20 -5.01
C ARG A 77 6.27 9.73 -4.66
N ILE A 78 5.28 9.06 -5.24
CA ILE A 78 5.00 7.64 -5.02
C ILE A 78 5.80 6.82 -6.03
N ALA A 79 6.31 5.68 -5.56
CA ALA A 79 7.03 4.71 -6.39
C ALA A 79 6.25 3.41 -6.53
N LEU A 80 5.60 2.93 -5.46
CA LEU A 80 4.84 1.69 -5.46
C LEU A 80 3.46 1.90 -4.84
N TYR A 81 2.45 1.28 -5.45
CA TYR A 81 1.13 1.05 -4.88
C TYR A 81 0.96 -0.46 -4.73
N LEU A 82 0.68 -0.90 -3.52
CA LEU A 82 0.60 -2.32 -3.19
C LEU A 82 -0.70 -2.61 -2.44
N ILE A 83 -1.27 -3.77 -2.71
CA ILE A 83 -2.45 -4.30 -2.01
C ILE A 83 -2.21 -5.76 -1.66
N ASP A 84 -2.81 -6.26 -0.60
CA ASP A 84 -2.88 -7.70 -0.36
C ASP A 84 -3.76 -8.37 -1.42
N ASP A 85 -3.29 -9.49 -1.96
CA ASP A 85 -4.09 -10.38 -2.78
C ASP A 85 -5.13 -11.08 -1.90
N TYR A 86 -6.41 -10.85 -2.17
CA TYR A 86 -7.52 -11.47 -1.46
C TYR A 86 -7.43 -13.01 -1.47
N SER A 87 -6.90 -13.59 -2.57
CA SER A 87 -6.73 -15.04 -2.72
C SER A 87 -5.54 -15.60 -1.93
N THR A 88 -4.58 -14.75 -1.58
CA THR A 88 -3.34 -15.12 -0.90
C THR A 88 -3.05 -14.14 0.24
N PRO A 89 -3.72 -14.28 1.40
CA PRO A 89 -3.66 -13.28 2.46
C PRO A 89 -2.22 -12.96 2.93
N GLY A 90 -1.88 -11.68 2.97
CA GLY A 90 -0.56 -11.15 3.33
C GLY A 90 0.45 -11.09 2.18
N LYS A 91 0.05 -11.48 0.96
CA LYS A 91 0.86 -11.31 -0.24
C LYS A 91 0.54 -9.95 -0.87
N LEU A 92 1.42 -8.98 -0.64
CA LEU A 92 1.40 -7.71 -1.36
C LEU A 92 1.72 -7.89 -2.86
N ILE A 93 0.84 -7.39 -3.72
CA ILE A 93 0.93 -7.35 -5.19
C ILE A 93 0.84 -5.90 -5.71
N ASP A 94 1.23 -5.68 -6.97
CA ASP A 94 1.14 -4.36 -7.61
C ASP A 94 -0.33 -3.97 -7.87
N ALA A 95 -0.78 -2.94 -7.18
CA ALA A 95 -2.15 -2.42 -7.26
C ALA A 95 -2.53 -1.93 -8.67
N THR A 96 -1.56 -1.47 -9.46
CA THR A 96 -1.81 -0.92 -10.79
C THR A 96 -2.14 -2.00 -11.83
N THR A 97 -1.75 -3.24 -11.56
CA THR A 97 -2.00 -4.41 -12.41
C THR A 97 -3.07 -5.35 -11.87
N ALA A 98 -3.48 -5.14 -10.61
CA ALA A 98 -4.49 -5.95 -9.94
C ALA A 98 -5.88 -5.74 -10.56
N THR A 99 -6.77 -6.71 -10.29
CA THR A 99 -8.20 -6.64 -10.61
C THR A 99 -9.00 -6.49 -9.33
N TYR A 100 -10.02 -5.66 -9.34
CA TYR A 100 -10.78 -5.31 -8.15
C TYR A 100 -12.23 -5.79 -8.27
N LEU A 101 -12.78 -6.32 -7.19
CA LEU A 101 -14.19 -6.69 -7.09
C LEU A 101 -14.84 -5.89 -5.95
N ILE A 102 -15.90 -5.14 -6.29
CA ILE A 102 -16.78 -4.55 -5.29
C ILE A 102 -18.07 -5.37 -5.23
N SER A 103 -18.33 -5.99 -4.08
CA SER A 103 -19.50 -6.85 -3.89
C SER A 103 -20.02 -6.82 -2.45
N GLU A 104 -21.29 -6.47 -2.26
CA GLU A 104 -21.93 -6.45 -0.93
C GLU A 104 -21.88 -7.80 -0.18
N ASN A 105 -21.71 -8.92 -0.90
CA ASN A 105 -21.53 -10.24 -0.31
C ASN A 105 -20.07 -10.57 0.07
N LEU A 106 -19.17 -9.60 -0.07
CA LEU A 106 -17.73 -9.72 0.17
C LEU A 106 -17.21 -8.45 0.89
N PRO A 107 -17.51 -8.30 2.19
CA PRO A 107 -17.26 -7.05 2.91
C PRO A 107 -15.77 -6.81 3.17
N SER A 108 -15.35 -5.55 3.03
CA SER A 108 -14.03 -5.05 3.43
C SER A 108 -14.09 -4.34 4.79
N PRO A 109 -12.96 -4.19 5.51
CA PRO A 109 -12.94 -3.59 6.85
C PRO A 109 -13.57 -2.20 6.96
N MET A 110 -13.50 -1.39 5.90
CA MET A 110 -14.06 -0.02 5.91
C MET A 110 -15.36 0.11 5.10
N GLY A 111 -16.04 -1.01 4.81
CA GLY A 111 -17.40 -1.01 4.26
C GLY A 111 -17.53 -0.62 2.79
N ALA A 112 -16.42 -0.47 2.06
CA ALA A 112 -16.45 -0.30 0.61
C ALA A 112 -16.72 -1.61 -0.15
N ASN A 113 -16.63 -2.75 0.55
CA ASN A 113 -16.77 -4.09 -0.01
C ASN A 113 -15.77 -4.35 -1.14
N LEU A 114 -14.59 -3.74 -1.04
CA LEU A 114 -13.57 -3.68 -2.07
C LEU A 114 -12.48 -4.74 -1.83
N ASN A 115 -12.31 -5.63 -2.80
CA ASN A 115 -11.40 -6.76 -2.73
C ASN A 115 -10.46 -6.75 -3.94
N GLY A 116 -9.16 -6.96 -3.71
CA GLY A 116 -8.13 -6.94 -4.76
C GLY A 116 -7.59 -8.32 -5.08
N PHE A 117 -7.32 -8.59 -6.35
CA PHE A 117 -6.90 -9.90 -6.84
C PHE A 117 -5.74 -9.76 -7.81
N GLU A 118 -4.77 -10.66 -7.70
CA GLU A 118 -3.70 -10.79 -8.71
C GLU A 118 -4.21 -11.44 -10.00
N SER A 119 -5.08 -12.46 -9.87
CA SER A 119 -5.59 -13.24 -11.01
C SER A 119 -6.98 -12.77 -11.44
N LYS A 120 -7.12 -12.52 -12.75
CA LYS A 120 -8.41 -12.22 -13.39
C LYS A 120 -9.36 -13.41 -13.32
N GLU A 121 -8.84 -14.62 -13.44
CA GLU A 121 -9.60 -15.86 -13.33
C GLU A 121 -10.21 -16.00 -11.94
N LYS A 122 -9.40 -15.81 -10.88
CA LYS A 122 -9.88 -15.84 -9.50
C LYS A 122 -10.89 -14.74 -9.20
N THR A 123 -10.70 -13.55 -9.78
CA THR A 123 -11.69 -12.47 -9.67
C THR A 123 -13.02 -12.90 -10.29
N ALA A 124 -13.00 -13.47 -11.49
CA ALA A 124 -14.21 -13.88 -12.21
C ALA A 124 -14.92 -15.06 -11.52
N GLU A 125 -14.17 -16.02 -10.96
CA GLU A 125 -14.72 -17.09 -10.12
C GLU A 125 -15.43 -16.50 -8.89
N THR A 126 -14.76 -15.60 -8.16
CA THR A 126 -15.33 -14.95 -6.97
C THR A 126 -16.55 -14.10 -7.33
N GLN A 127 -16.54 -13.40 -8.46
CA GLN A 127 -17.68 -12.62 -8.93
C GLN A 127 -18.89 -13.51 -9.25
N LYS A 128 -18.69 -14.70 -9.83
CA LYS A 128 -19.81 -15.63 -10.08
C LYS A 128 -20.47 -16.09 -8.79
N GLU A 129 -19.68 -16.27 -7.73
CA GLU A 129 -20.18 -16.75 -6.42
C GLU A 129 -20.76 -15.64 -5.55
N LYS A 130 -20.13 -14.46 -5.57
CA LYS A 130 -20.45 -13.34 -4.66
C LYS A 130 -21.21 -12.21 -5.35
N GLY A 131 -21.35 -12.24 -6.68
CA GLY A 131 -21.84 -11.11 -7.46
C GLY A 131 -20.88 -9.92 -7.41
N GLY A 132 -21.39 -8.74 -7.74
CA GLY A 132 -20.63 -7.49 -7.73
C GLY A 132 -20.05 -7.09 -9.08
N THR A 133 -19.28 -6.01 -9.07
CA THR A 133 -18.72 -5.39 -10.29
C THR A 133 -17.20 -5.43 -10.24
N ILE A 134 -16.61 -5.83 -11.36
CA ILE A 134 -15.15 -5.86 -11.55
C ILE A 134 -14.67 -4.49 -12.05
N TYR A 135 -13.55 -4.03 -11.50
CA TYR A 135 -12.89 -2.78 -11.88
C TYR A 135 -11.40 -3.02 -12.11
N SER A 136 -10.84 -2.27 -13.05
CA SER A 136 -9.40 -2.01 -13.14
C SER A 136 -8.97 -0.94 -12.13
N TRP A 137 -7.65 -0.76 -11.98
CA TRP A 137 -7.09 0.32 -11.15
C TRP A 137 -7.60 1.71 -11.52
N ASP A 138 -7.65 2.03 -12.81
CA ASP A 138 -8.08 3.35 -13.29
C ASP A 138 -9.57 3.58 -13.05
N GLU A 139 -10.41 2.58 -13.32
CA GLU A 139 -11.85 2.66 -13.06
C GLU A 139 -12.14 2.78 -11.57
N LEU A 140 -11.40 2.05 -10.73
CA LEU A 140 -11.51 2.14 -9.28
C LEU A 140 -11.15 3.54 -8.77
N ARG A 141 -10.05 4.13 -9.26
CA ARG A 141 -9.68 5.52 -8.91
C ARG A 141 -10.76 6.51 -9.32
N GLN A 142 -11.33 6.37 -10.53
CA GLN A 142 -12.42 7.22 -11.00
C GLN A 142 -13.66 7.09 -10.13
N LEU A 143 -14.01 5.86 -9.71
CA LEU A 143 -15.14 5.59 -8.82
C LEU A 143 -15.00 6.34 -7.49
N PHE A 144 -13.81 6.33 -6.90
CA PHE A 144 -13.55 6.99 -5.63
C PHE A 144 -13.36 8.51 -5.77
N ASN A 145 -13.02 9.05 -6.93
CA ASN A 145 -12.79 10.49 -7.11
C ASN A 145 -14.06 11.35 -7.27
N LYS A 146 -15.24 10.73 -7.20
CA LYS A 146 -16.53 11.43 -7.11
C LYS A 146 -16.75 11.97 -5.70
#